data_AF-A0A485BNA7-F1
#
_entry.id   AF-A0A485BNA7-F1
#
_cell.length_a   1.000
_cell.length_b   1.000
_cell.length_c   1.000
_cell.angle_alpha   90.00
_cell.angle_beta   90.00
_cell.angle_gamma   90.00
#
_symmetry.space_group_name_H-M   'P 1'
#
loop_
_entity.id
_entity.type
_entity.pdbx_description
1 polymer ?
#
loop_
_entity_poly.entity_id
_entity_poly.type
_entity_poly.pdbx_seq_one_letter_code
_entity_poly.pdbx_strand_id
1 'polypeptide(L)' 'MSSFHLIAPSGYCINQAAARRGVSRLEASGHQVTNQQVISRRHQRFAGTEAERLADINGPCPTAGRKSDL' A
#
# COMPACT_ATOMS: atom_id res chain seq x y z
N MET A 1 -16.10 -3.78 -7.11
CA MET A 1 -14.88 -4.26 -6.43
C MET A 1 -13.73 -3.36 -6.84
N SER A 2 -13.20 -2.57 -5.89
CA SER A 2 -12.12 -1.61 -6.17
C SER A 2 -10.78 -2.18 -5.70
N SER A 3 -9.69 -1.77 -6.33
CA SER A 3 -8.32 -2.11 -5.93
C SER A 3 -7.64 -0.87 -5.35
N PHE A 4 -7.04 -1.03 -4.17
CA PHE A 4 -6.24 -0.02 -3.48
C PHE A 4 -4.79 -0.48 -3.45
N HIS A 5 -3.89 0.37 -3.92
CA HIS A 5 -2.45 0.17 -3.80
C HIS A 5 -1.92 1.14 -2.75
N LEU A 6 -1.38 0.63 -1.65
CA LEU A 6 -0.81 1.49 -0.62
C LEU A 6 0.53 2.05 -1.09
N ILE A 7 0.79 3.32 -0.80
CA ILE A 7 2.08 3.99 -1.01
C ILE A 7 2.49 4.68 0.30
N ALA A 8 3.79 4.80 0.57
CA ALA A 8 4.28 5.45 1.78
C ALA A 8 5.43 6.44 1.49
N PRO A 9 5.18 7.55 0.76
CA PRO A 9 6.23 8.49 0.37
C PRO A 9 6.75 9.38 1.51
N SER A 10 6.16 9.29 2.71
CA SER A 10 6.34 10.22 3.84
C SER A 10 6.98 9.56 5.08
N GLY A 11 6.49 9.89 6.27
CA GLY A 11 7.00 9.41 7.55
C GLY A 11 6.59 7.96 7.88
N TYR A 12 7.36 7.32 8.76
CA TYR A 12 7.05 5.99 9.29
C TYR A 12 5.67 5.95 9.96
N CYS A 13 4.91 4.89 9.70
CA CYS A 13 3.61 4.66 10.32
C CYS A 13 3.78 4.24 11.79
N ILE A 14 3.77 5.22 12.71
CA ILE A 14 3.88 4.96 14.16
C ILE A 14 2.69 4.13 14.65
N ASN A 15 1.48 4.41 14.14
CA ASN A 15 0.27 3.71 14.53
C ASN A 15 -0.07 2.55 13.57
N GLN A 16 0.75 1.50 13.60
CA GLN A 16 0.53 0.33 12.74
C GLN A 16 -0.82 -0.36 13.00
N ALA A 17 -1.33 -0.33 14.23
CA ALA A 17 -2.63 -0.91 14.56
C ALA A 17 -3.77 -0.19 13.83
N ALA A 18 -3.71 1.14 13.73
CA ALA A 18 -4.69 1.90 12.94
C ALA A 18 -4.59 1.58 11.45
N ALA A 19 -3.37 1.49 10.89
CA ALA A 19 -3.18 1.12 9.49
C ALA A 19 -3.77 -0.26 9.18
N ARG A 20 -3.48 -1.27 10.01
CA ARG A 20 -4.04 -2.63 9.86
C ARG A 20 -5.57 -2.64 9.95
N ARG A 21 -6.17 -1.88 10.89
CA ARG A 21 -7.63 -1.74 10.96
C ARG A 21 -8.23 -1.12 9.70
N GLY A 22 -7.55 -0.14 9.10
CA GLY A 22 -7.96 0.47 7.83
C GLY A 22 -7.96 -0.55 6.68
N VAL A 23 -6.89 -1.33 6.56
CA VAL A 23 -6.79 -2.43 5.60
C VAL A 23 -7.91 -3.46 5.80
N SER A 24 -8.08 -3.98 7.01
CA SER A 24 -9.12 -4.98 7.29
C SER A 24 -10.52 -4.47 6.98
N ARG A 25 -10.80 -3.17 7.18
CA ARG A 25 -12.08 -2.58 6.81
C ARG A 25 -12.31 -2.57 5.30
N LEU A 26 -11.29 -2.22 4.51
CA LEU A 26 -11.37 -2.23 3.04
C LEU A 26 -11.54 -3.66 2.51
N GLU A 27 -10.79 -4.62 3.06
CA GLU A 27 -10.91 -6.02 2.68
C GLU A 27 -12.28 -6.60 3.04
N ALA A 28 -12.80 -6.28 4.23
CA ALA A 28 -14.14 -6.69 4.66
C ALA A 28 -15.27 -6.10 3.79
N SER A 29 -15.05 -4.95 3.15
CA SER A 29 -16.00 -4.38 2.18
C SER A 29 -15.83 -4.90 0.75
N GLY A 30 -15.02 -5.95 0.56
CA GLY A 30 -14.78 -6.58 -0.75
C GLY A 30 -13.86 -5.75 -1.65
N HIS A 31 -12.92 -4.99 -1.08
CA HIS A 31 -11.87 -4.32 -1.84
C HIS A 31 -10.55 -5.08 -1.74
N GLN A 32 -9.74 -5.02 -2.78
CA GLN A 32 -8.38 -5.56 -2.74
C GLN A 32 -7.43 -4.49 -2.21
N VAL A 33 -6.55 -4.85 -1.26
CA VAL A 33 -5.50 -3.95 -0.78
C VAL A 33 -4.13 -4.58 -1.01
N THR A 34 -3.31 -3.94 -1.83
CA THR A 34 -1.96 -4.40 -2.20
C THR A 34 -0.88 -3.52 -1.58
N ASN A 35 0.38 -3.98 -1.62
CA ASN A 35 1.54 -3.27 -1.08
C ASN A 35 1.47 -3.03 0.44
N GLN A 36 0.89 -3.97 1.20
CA GLN A 36 0.70 -3.78 2.65
C GLN A 36 2.01 -3.72 3.45
N GLN A 37 3.13 -4.20 2.90
CA GLN A 37 4.44 -4.14 3.53
C GLN A 37 4.92 -2.71 3.79
N VAL A 38 4.39 -1.70 3.08
CA VAL A 38 4.72 -0.29 3.33
C VAL A 38 4.35 0.19 4.73
N ILE A 39 3.41 -0.49 5.40
CA ILE A 39 2.98 -0.16 6.77
C ILE A 39 4.13 -0.37 7.78
N SER A 40 4.96 -1.39 7.56
CA SER A 40 6.05 -1.75 8.48
C SER A 40 7.42 -1.21 8.05
N ARG A 41 7.58 -0.75 6.81
CA ARG A 41 8.87 -0.21 6.32
C ARG A 41 9.27 1.01 7.14
N ARG A 42 10.54 1.04 7.55
CA ARG A 42 11.11 2.15 8.31
C ARG A 42 12.57 2.37 7.94
N HIS A 43 12.89 3.63 7.66
CA HIS A 43 14.27 4.11 7.55
C HIS A 43 14.36 5.43 8.30
N GLN A 44 15.01 5.43 9.46
CA GLN A 44 15.01 6.57 10.39
C GLN A 44 13.57 7.00 10.75
N ARG A 45 13.18 8.22 10.35
CA ARG A 45 11.83 8.79 10.54
C ARG A 45 10.89 8.55 9.34
N PHE A 46 11.37 7.94 8.26
CA PHE A 46 10.64 7.76 7.01
C PHE A 46 10.10 6.33 6.86
N ALA A 47 9.06 6.18 6.04
CA ALA A 47 8.50 4.88 5.68
C ALA A 47 9.33 4.20 4.59
N GLY A 48 10.59 3.90 4.91
CA GLY A 48 11.55 3.28 4.01
C GLY A 48 12.60 4.22 3.41
N THR A 49 13.55 3.64 2.70
CA THR A 49 14.64 4.36 2.03
C THR A 49 14.11 5.29 0.94
N GLU A 50 14.95 6.20 0.46
CA GLU A 50 14.60 7.04 -0.69
C GLU A 50 14.22 6.21 -1.92
N ALA A 51 14.97 5.14 -2.20
CA ALA A 51 14.69 4.25 -3.32
C ALA A 51 13.32 3.57 -3.20
N GLU A 52 12.97 3.08 -2.01
CA GLU A 52 11.67 2.43 -1.78
C GLU A 52 10.51 3.44 -1.89
N ARG A 53 10.66 4.64 -1.32
CA ARG A 53 9.64 5.69 -1.40
C ARG A 53 9.46 6.22 -2.83
N LEU A 54 10.54 6.33 -3.59
CA LEU A 54 10.50 6.68 -5.00
C LEU A 54 9.81 5.59 -5.83
N ALA A 55 10.09 4.31 -5.51
CA ALA A 55 9.46 3.17 -6.16
C ALA A 55 7.94 3.10 -5.90
N ASP A 56 7.46 3.51 -4.72
CA ASP A 56 6.02 3.60 -4.46
C ASP A 56 5.32 4.63 -5.39
N ILE A 57 6.00 5.74 -5.74
CA ILE A 57 5.43 6.81 -6.57
C ILE A 57 5.51 6.46 -8.05
N ASN A 58 6.67 5.97 -8.49
CA ASN A 58 6.96 5.69 -9.89
C ASN A 58 6.57 4.26 -10.31
N GLY A 59 6.25 3.40 -9.33
CA GLY A 59 5.85 2.04 -9.56
C GLY A 59 4.59 1.97 -10.42
N PRO A 60 4.48 0.95 -11.29
CA PRO A 60 3.26 0.77 -12.06
C PRO A 60 2.11 0.57 -11.07
N CYS A 61 1.06 1.38 -11.18
CA CYS A 61 -0.20 1.12 -10.49
C CYS A 61 -0.64 -0.29 -10.91
N PRO A 62 -0.76 -1.26 -9.96
CA PRO A 62 -1.13 -2.61 -10.34
C PRO A 62 -2.48 -2.56 -11.03
N THR A 63 -2.51 -2.87 -12.33
CA THR A 63 -3.76 -2.96 -13.06
C THR A 63 -4.51 -4.15 -12.46
N ALA A 64 -5.59 -3.86 -11.74
CA ALA A 64 -6.54 -4.89 -11.33
C ALA A 64 -6.88 -5.66 -12.60
N GLY A 65 -6.51 -6.94 -12.65
CA GLY A 65 -6.56 -7.75 -13.87
C GLY A 65 -7.89 -7.54 -14.58
N ARG A 66 -7.85 -6.77 -15.68
CA ARG A 66 -8.89 -6.85 -16.69
C ARG A 66 -8.70 -8.27 -17.23
N LYS A 67 -9.54 -9.21 -16.78
CA LYS A 67 -9.56 -10.53 -17.42
C LYS A 67 -9.70 -10.24 -18.90
N SER A 68 -8.69 -10.63 -19.67
CA SER A 68 -8.82 -10.70 -21.11
C SER A 68 -9.88 -11.76 -21.35
N ASP A 69 -11.12 -11.34 -21.52
CA ASP A 69 -12.18 -12.17 -22.05
C ASP A 69 -11.84 -12.42 -23.52
N LEU A 70 -11.00 -13.43 -23.74
CA LEU A 70 -10.68 -14.05 -25.03
C LEU A 70 -10.69 -15.57 -24.84
#